data_AF-A0A2N9ID21-F1
#
_entry.id   AF-A0A2N9ID21-F1
#
_cell.length_a   1.000
_cell.length_b   1.000
_cell.length_c   1.000
_cell.angle_alpha   90.00
_cell.angle_beta   90.00
_cell.angle_gamma   90.00
#
_symmetry.space_group_name_H-M   'P 1'
#
loop_
_entity.id
_entity.type
_entity.pdbx_description
1 polymer ?
#
loop_
_entity_poly.entity_id
_entity_poly.type
_entity_poly.pdbx_seq_one_letter_code
_entity_poly.pdbx_strand_id
1 'polypeptide(L)'
;MGRVNPAEEALNLLRTRLCNPSFVFKPLSDSPDSNYSKLKFLISSSVTEACNNSILLLGPRGSGKIAVLELVLKDLLLEYPDMISVITLSGLLHCDDNSAFKV
;
A
#
# COMPACT_ATOMS: atom_id res chain seq x y z
N MET A 1 -33.50 -23.07 -15.99
CA MET A 1 -32.20 -22.82 -15.33
C MET A 1 -31.11 -23.01 -16.37
N GLY A 2 -30.57 -21.91 -16.91
CA GLY A 2 -29.54 -21.95 -17.95
C GLY A 2 -28.24 -22.53 -17.40
N ARG A 3 -27.66 -23.50 -18.11
CA ARG A 3 -26.34 -24.05 -17.79
C ARG A 3 -25.32 -22.92 -17.92
N VAL A 4 -24.78 -22.44 -16.81
CA VAL A 4 -23.69 -21.45 -16.82
C VAL A 4 -22.52 -22.07 -17.57
N ASN A 5 -22.04 -21.39 -18.60
CA ASN A 5 -20.94 -21.87 -19.41
C ASN A 5 -19.66 -21.82 -18.55
N PRO A 6 -18.96 -22.93 -18.31
CA PRO A 6 -17.76 -22.94 -17.48
C PRO A 6 -16.66 -22.00 -18.02
N ALA A 7 -16.64 -21.75 -19.33
CA ALA A 7 -15.73 -20.77 -19.93
C ALA A 7 -16.04 -19.32 -19.51
N GLU A 8 -17.33 -19.00 -19.35
CA GLU A 8 -17.79 -17.67 -18.93
C GLU A 8 -17.51 -17.42 -17.45
N GLU A 9 -17.68 -18.45 -16.61
CA GLU A 9 -17.32 -18.42 -15.20
C GLU A 9 -15.81 -18.24 -15.01
N ALA A 10 -14.99 -18.99 -15.75
CA ALA A 10 -13.53 -18.84 -15.74
C ALA A 10 -13.11 -17.43 -16.21
N LEU A 11 -13.74 -16.90 -17.25
CA LEU A 11 -13.49 -15.53 -17.72
C LEU A 11 -13.80 -14.49 -16.66
N ASN A 12 -14.93 -14.62 -15.97
CA ASN A 12 -15.32 -13.69 -14.91
C ASN A 12 -14.37 -13.77 -13.71
N LEU A 13 -13.91 -14.97 -13.35
CA LEU A 13 -12.91 -15.16 -12.30
C LEU A 13 -11.58 -14.48 -12.68
N LEU A 14 -11.06 -14.73 -13.89
CA LEU A 14 -9.81 -14.13 -14.36
C LEU A 14 -9.91 -12.60 -14.45
N ARG A 15 -11.00 -12.06 -14.99
CA ARG A 15 -11.23 -10.60 -15.02
C ARG A 15 -11.26 -10.01 -13.62
N THR A 16 -11.93 -10.66 -12.68
CA THR A 16 -11.98 -10.20 -11.28
C THR A 16 -10.58 -10.19 -10.64
N ARG A 17 -9.72 -11.16 -10.96
CA ARG A 17 -8.36 -11.24 -10.39
C ARG A 17 -7.38 -10.27 -11.04
N LEU A 18 -7.46 -10.09 -12.35
CA LEU A 18 -6.53 -9.27 -13.12
C LEU A 18 -6.91 -7.79 -13.14
N CYS A 19 -8.20 -7.47 -13.19
CA CYS A 19 -8.69 -6.10 -13.29
C CYS A 19 -8.97 -5.44 -11.94
N ASN A 20 -8.91 -6.18 -10.83
CA ASN A 20 -9.07 -5.61 -9.49
C ASN A 20 -7.69 -5.30 -8.90
N PRO A 21 -7.29 -4.01 -8.79
CA PRO A 21 -6.00 -3.64 -8.22
C PRO A 21 -5.86 -4.14 -6.78
N SER A 22 -6.96 -4.10 -6.01
CA SER A 22 -7.03 -4.54 -4.61
C SER A 22 -6.85 -6.05 -4.44
N PHE A 23 -7.05 -6.84 -5.51
CA PHE A 23 -6.89 -8.28 -5.45
C PHE A 23 -5.44 -8.70 -5.20
N VAL A 24 -4.46 -7.99 -5.78
CA VAL A 24 -3.02 -8.27 -5.60
C VAL A 24 -2.57 -8.01 -4.16
N PHE A 25 -3.25 -7.09 -3.48
CA PHE A 25 -2.86 -6.63 -2.14
C PHE A 25 -3.56 -7.39 -1.01
N LYS A 26 -4.65 -8.11 -1.28
CA LYS A 26 -5.43 -8.85 -0.29
C LYS A 26 -4.59 -9.86 0.52
N PRO A 27 -3.68 -10.66 -0.07
CA PRO A 27 -2.81 -11.56 0.69
C PRO A 27 -1.87 -10.85 1.66
N LEU A 28 -1.60 -9.55 1.47
CA LEU A 28 -0.70 -8.77 2.32
C LEU A 28 -1.39 -8.30 3.60
N SER A 29 -2.72 -8.25 3.62
CA SER A 29 -3.55 -7.77 4.74
C SER A 29 -4.24 -8.87 5.54
N ASP A 30 -4.16 -10.14 5.12
CA ASP A 30 -5.01 -11.22 5.64
C ASP A 30 -4.68 -11.69 7.08
N SER A 31 -3.62 -11.17 7.73
CA SER A 31 -3.31 -11.50 9.13
C SER A 31 -3.13 -10.28 10.04
N PRO A 32 -3.58 -10.35 11.32
CA PRO A 32 -3.38 -9.28 12.29
C PRO A 32 -1.90 -9.02 12.60
N ASP A 33 -1.04 -10.03 12.47
CA ASP A 33 0.43 -9.92 12.61
C ASP A 33 1.15 -9.52 11.32
N SER A 34 0.41 -9.23 10.25
CA SER A 34 0.98 -8.84 8.96
C SER A 34 1.80 -7.56 9.08
N ASN A 35 2.78 -7.43 8.18
CA ASN A 35 3.55 -6.20 8.03
C ASN A 35 2.66 -5.00 7.72
N TYR A 36 1.54 -5.23 7.02
CA TYR A 36 0.51 -4.23 6.76
C TYR A 36 -0.09 -3.70 8.07
N SER A 37 -0.63 -4.57 8.93
CA SER A 37 -1.28 -4.16 10.18
C SER A 37 -0.34 -3.40 11.11
N LYS A 38 0.90 -3.87 11.23
CA LYS A 38 1.95 -3.22 12.04
C LYS A 38 2.30 -1.83 11.49
N LEU A 39 2.50 -1.73 10.17
CA LEU A 39 2.84 -0.45 9.53
C LEU A 39 1.67 0.53 9.61
N LYS A 40 0.44 0.07 9.37
CA LYS A 40 -0.77 0.89 9.49
C LYS A 40 -0.94 1.43 10.90
N PHE A 41 -0.77 0.60 11.92
CA PHE A 41 -0.85 1.03 13.31
C PHE A 41 0.16 2.14 13.62
N LEU A 42 1.43 1.97 13.24
CA LEU A 42 2.49 2.95 13.51
C LEU A 42 2.30 4.28 12.78
N ILE A 43 1.85 4.25 11.52
CA ILE A 43 1.60 5.49 10.77
C ILE A 43 0.31 6.14 11.27
N SER A 44 -0.74 5.36 11.57
CA SER A 44 -1.99 5.89 12.11
C SER A 44 -1.77 6.60 13.44
N SER A 45 -0.99 6.02 14.37
CA SER A 45 -0.69 6.67 15.65
C SER A 45 0.14 7.96 15.46
N SER A 46 1.01 8.02 14.46
CA SER A 46 1.68 9.28 14.09
C SER A 46 0.71 10.38 13.65
N VAL A 47 -0.38 10.02 12.98
CA VAL A 47 -1.40 10.97 12.51
C VAL A 47 -2.35 11.37 13.64
N THR A 48 -2.88 10.40 14.39
CA THR A 48 -3.94 10.63 15.38
C THR A 48 -3.41 11.12 16.72
N GLU A 49 -2.23 10.67 17.14
CA GLU A 49 -1.63 10.99 18.44
C GLU A 49 -0.50 12.03 18.32
N ALA A 50 -0.25 12.55 17.11
CA ALA A 50 0.84 13.48 16.79
C ALA A 50 2.24 12.94 17.20
N CYS A 51 2.45 11.63 17.08
CA CYS A 51 3.70 10.96 17.39
C CYS A 51 4.71 11.08 16.22
N ASN A 52 5.93 11.55 16.49
CA ASN A 52 6.99 11.67 15.48
C ASN A 52 7.82 10.38 15.34
N ASN A 53 7.26 9.38 14.66
CA ASN A 53 7.92 8.08 14.49
C ASN A 53 8.77 8.02 13.22
N SER A 54 9.86 7.24 13.26
CA SER A 54 10.68 6.89 12.11
C SER A 54 10.69 5.37 11.91
N ILE A 55 10.51 4.91 10.68
CA ILE A 55 10.39 3.49 10.34
C ILE A 55 11.34 3.15 9.20
N LEU A 56 12.08 2.06 9.34
CA LEU A 56 12.97 1.52 8.30
C LEU A 56 12.43 0.17 7.79
N LEU A 57 12.05 0.11 6.51
CA LEU A 57 11.57 -1.11 5.87
C LEU A 57 12.72 -1.88 5.20
N LEU A 58 13.00 -3.10 5.69
CA LEU A 58 14.09 -3.95 5.21
C LEU A 58 13.56 -5.21 4.49
N GLY A 59 14.32 -5.69 3.50
CA GLY A 59 14.04 -6.95 2.80
C GLY A 59 14.68 -7.03 1.41
N PRO A 60 14.64 -8.18 0.72
CA PRO A 60 15.24 -8.35 -0.60
C PRO A 60 14.52 -7.54 -1.69
N ARG A 61 15.19 -7.28 -2.83
CA ARG A 61 14.54 -6.63 -3.98
C ARG A 61 13.39 -7.52 -4.50
N GLY A 62 12.25 -6.91 -4.83
CA GLY A 62 11.04 -7.63 -5.24
C GLY A 62 10.16 -8.16 -4.10
N SER A 63 10.52 -7.93 -2.83
CA SER A 63 9.73 -8.42 -1.68
C SER A 63 8.43 -7.64 -1.39
N GLY A 64 7.98 -6.77 -2.30
CA GLY A 64 6.74 -6.01 -2.13
C GLY A 64 6.75 -4.91 -1.07
N LYS A 65 7.92 -4.43 -0.59
CA LYS A 65 8.01 -3.37 0.44
C LYS A 65 7.20 -2.12 0.07
N ILE A 66 7.44 -1.61 -1.14
CA ILE A 66 6.75 -0.40 -1.63
C ILE A 66 5.26 -0.68 -1.79
N ALA A 67 4.88 -1.86 -2.29
CA ALA A 67 3.49 -2.27 -2.43
C ALA A 67 2.73 -2.28 -1.09
N VAL A 68 3.35 -2.77 0.00
CA VAL A 68 2.74 -2.73 1.34
C VAL A 68 2.61 -1.29 1.85
N LEU A 69 3.64 -0.46 1.66
CA LEU A 69 3.60 0.95 2.06
C LEU A 69 2.49 1.71 1.30
N GLU A 70 2.41 1.55 -0.02
CA GLU A 70 1.38 2.19 -0.84
C GLU A 70 -0.03 1.76 -0.43
N LEU A 71 -0.23 0.50 -0.05
CA LEU A 71 -1.51 0.01 0.45
C LEU A 71 -1.91 0.74 1.74
N VAL A 72 -1.00 0.80 2.71
CA VAL A 72 -1.22 1.49 3.99
C VAL A 72 -1.50 2.98 3.77
N LEU A 73 -0.73 3.65 2.92
CA LEU A 73 -0.93 5.07 2.62
C LEU A 73 -2.25 5.35 1.93
N LYS A 74 -2.67 4.49 0.98
CA LYS A 74 -3.98 4.62 0.33
C LYS A 74 -5.12 4.51 1.35
N ASP A 75 -5.04 3.55 2.26
CA ASP A 75 -6.07 3.39 3.29
C ASP A 75 -6.10 4.59 4.26
N LEU A 76 -4.93 5.08 4.68
CA LEU A 76 -4.85 6.23 5.58
C LEU A 76 -5.26 7.55 4.92
N LEU A 77 -4.99 7.73 3.62
CA LEU A 77 -5.47 8.90 2.87
C LEU A 77 -7.00 8.88 2.68
N LEU A 78 -7.61 7.70 2.64
CA LEU A 78 -9.07 7.56 2.63
C LEU A 78 -9.67 7.83 4.02
N GLU A 79 -8.99 7.42 5.09
CA GLU A 79 -9.42 7.63 6.47
C GLU A 79 -9.21 9.09 6.94
N TYR A 80 -8.13 9.74 6.50
CA TYR A 80 -7.70 11.08 6.95
C TYR A 80 -7.27 12.01 5.79
N PRO A 81 -8.17 12.33 4.84
CA PRO A 81 -7.80 13.04 3.61
C PRO A 81 -7.21 14.43 3.83
N ASP A 82 -7.70 15.16 4.84
CA ASP A 82 -7.30 16.55 5.10
C ASP A 82 -6.21 16.70 6.18
N MET A 83 -5.79 15.59 6.80
CA MET A 83 -4.81 15.62 7.90
C MET A 83 -3.39 15.24 7.47
N ILE A 84 -3.23 14.59 6.31
CA ILE A 84 -1.97 13.99 5.89
C ILE A 84 -1.59 14.50 4.50
N SER A 85 -0.34 14.93 4.35
CA SER A 85 0.30 15.13 3.05
C SER A 85 1.48 14.18 2.92
N VAL A 86 1.57 13.46 1.80
CA VAL A 86 2.60 12.45 1.56
C VAL A 86 3.65 13.02 0.62
N ILE A 87 4.91 13.05 1.07
CA ILE A 87 6.07 13.45 0.27
C ILE A 87 6.95 12.22 0.04
N THR A 88 7.16 11.85 -1.22
CA THR A 88 8.00 10.71 -1.60
C THR A 88 9.32 11.17 -2.18
N LEU A 89 10.43 10.82 -1.52
CA LEU A 89 11.77 11.08 -2.03
C LEU A 89 12.41 9.78 -2.52
N SER A 90 13.00 9.81 -3.72
CA SER A 90 13.79 8.71 -4.27
C SER A 90 15.26 9.09 -4.30
N GLY A 91 16.13 8.34 -3.64
CA GLY A 91 17.58 8.57 -3.69
C GLY A 91 18.21 8.31 -5.06
N LEU A 92 17.47 7.75 -6.02
CA LEU A 92 17.91 7.66 -7.41
C LEU A 92 17.66 8.96 -8.21
N LEU A 93 16.74 9.81 -7.74
CA LEU A 93 16.36 11.06 -8.39
C LEU A 93 16.89 12.28 -7.60
N HIS A 94 16.78 12.24 -6.28
CA HIS A 94 17.22 13.29 -5.37
C HIS A 94 18.58 12.91 -4.78
N CYS A 95 19.65 13.17 -5.55
CA CYS A 95 21.02 12.78 -5.19
C CYS A 95 21.72 13.78 -4.26
N ASP A 96 21.17 14.97 -4.08
CA ASP A 96 21.71 16.02 -3.20
C ASP A 96 20.57 16.71 -2.42
N ASP A 97 20.93 17.35 -1.31
CA ASP A 97 19.96 18.01 -0.43
C ASP A 97 19.21 19.13 -1.18
N ASN A 98 19.86 19.79 -2.13
CA ASN A 98 19.24 20.82 -2.94
C ASN A 98 18.13 20.26 -3.86
N SER A 99 18.35 19.11 -4.51
CA SER A 99 17.30 18.47 -5.33
C SER A 99 16.19 17.86 -4.48
N ALA A 100 16.46 17.43 -3.25
CA ALA A 100 15.44 16.94 -2.34
C ALA A 100 14.57 18.06 -1.74
N PHE A 101 15.17 19.24 -1.49
CA PHE A 101 14.49 20.37 -0.86
C PHE A 101 13.75 21.27 -1.85
N LYS A 102 14.24 21.38 -3.09
CA LYS A 102 13.57 22.14 -4.16
C LYS A 102 12.51 21.26 -4.84
N VAL A 103 11.35 21.15 -4.21
CA VAL A 103 10.10 20.65 -4.82
C VAL A 103 9.19 21.83 -5.13
#